data_AF-M7X3R4-F1
#
_entry.id   AF-M7X3R4-F1
#
_cell.length_a   1.000
_cell.length_b   1.000
_cell.length_c   1.000
_cell.angle_alpha   90.00
_cell.angle_beta   90.00
_cell.angle_gamma   90.00
#
_symmetry.space_group_name_H-M   'P 1'
#
loop_
_entity.id
_entity.type
_entity.pdbx_description
1 polymer ?
#
loop_
_entity_poly.entity_id
_entity_poly.type
_entity_poly.pdbx_seq_one_letter_code
_entity_poly.pdbx_strand_id
1 'polypeptide(L)'
;MGLLFIIIISILAYLGYLIYKKELTWPIEDSIIYKKVLVMIEQANAIIKEKQKHLKTDEITSPKTEKTQKEIKTKSDDNVVHVPKPKGDEPVIEDRPNGKKEVVSGDKSILIDRIKSKHFDPVDQKFNEATQLREKYIKAKDAKSPEKNELFEKYEATRKEAEEMKKKATIAIFEEVNIYMVDEDAIDLHGLQIDGALDMVKDQINKRKAAGKSIVKVQCGMGHHNTVGFSKIKEAVVKYCQDEKLSFTEDKDHGFVNISL
;
A
#
# COMPACT_ATOMS: atom_id res chain seq x y z
N MET A 1 -23.26 -24.40 -23.61
CA MET A 1 -22.93 -23.50 -22.47
C MET A 1 -22.06 -22.31 -22.86
N GLY A 2 -21.10 -22.41 -23.79
CA GLY A 2 -20.19 -21.29 -24.12
C GLY A 2 -20.80 -20.09 -24.87
N LEU A 3 -21.65 -20.32 -25.88
CA LEU A 3 -22.16 -19.22 -26.75
C LEU A 3 -23.10 -18.27 -25.99
N LEU A 4 -23.95 -18.81 -25.12
CA LEU A 4 -24.94 -18.04 -24.37
C LEU A 4 -24.28 -17.13 -23.32
N PHE A 5 -23.16 -17.58 -22.76
CA PHE A 5 -22.37 -16.81 -21.79
C PHE A 5 -21.67 -15.60 -22.46
N ILE A 6 -21.16 -15.78 -23.68
CA ILE A 6 -20.52 -14.71 -24.46
C ILE A 6 -21.53 -13.63 -24.84
N ILE A 7 -22.76 -14.03 -25.20
CA ILE A 7 -23.85 -13.10 -25.53
C ILE A 7 -24.24 -12.27 -24.30
N ILE A 8 -24.35 -12.90 -23.13
CA ILE A 8 -24.69 -12.21 -21.87
C ILE A 8 -23.60 -11.19 -21.50
N ILE A 9 -22.32 -11.56 -21.59
CA ILE A 9 -21.21 -10.62 -21.30
C ILE A 9 -21.21 -9.44 -22.28
N SER A 10 -21.47 -9.70 -23.56
CA SER A 10 -21.54 -8.67 -24.59
C SER A 10 -22.67 -7.67 -24.32
N ILE A 11 -23.84 -8.16 -23.90
CA ILE A 11 -24.99 -7.33 -23.54
C ILE A 11 -24.70 -6.49 -22.29
N LEU A 12 -24.08 -7.08 -21.26
CA LEU A 12 -23.71 -6.36 -20.04
C LEU A 12 -22.65 -5.29 -20.28
N ALA A 13 -21.65 -5.57 -21.12
CA ALA A 13 -20.64 -4.59 -21.52
C ALA A 13 -21.26 -3.43 -22.32
N TYR A 14 -22.20 -3.73 -23.21
CA TYR A 14 -22.92 -2.71 -23.98
C TYR A 14 -23.83 -1.84 -23.10
N LEU A 15 -24.54 -2.43 -22.14
CA LEU A 15 -25.33 -1.69 -21.15
C LEU A 15 -24.45 -0.80 -20.27
N GLY A 16 -23.30 -1.31 -19.81
CA GLY A 16 -22.31 -0.51 -19.08
C GLY A 16 -21.78 0.67 -19.90
N TYR A 17 -21.54 0.47 -21.19
CA TYR A 17 -21.15 1.53 -22.13
C TYR A 17 -22.24 2.60 -22.27
N LEU A 18 -23.51 2.19 -22.43
CA LEU A 18 -24.63 3.13 -22.54
C LEU A 18 -24.85 3.96 -21.26
N ILE A 19 -24.66 3.33 -20.09
CA ILE A 19 -24.69 4.02 -18.78
C ILE A 19 -23.52 5.00 -18.67
N TYR A 20 -22.31 4.59 -19.05
CA TYR A 20 -21.12 5.45 -19.03
C TYR A 20 -21.27 6.68 -19.93
N LYS A 21 -21.89 6.53 -21.10
CA LYS A 21 -22.10 7.62 -22.07
C LYS A 21 -23.25 8.57 -21.69
N LYS A 22 -23.98 8.30 -20.58
CA LYS A 22 -25.20 9.04 -20.16
C LYS A 22 -26.29 9.11 -21.25
N GLU A 23 -26.27 8.21 -22.23
CA GLU A 23 -27.28 8.16 -23.30
C GLU A 23 -28.54 7.39 -22.85
N LEU A 24 -28.50 6.74 -21.69
CA LEU A 24 -29.64 6.02 -21.12
C LEU A 24 -30.46 6.92 -20.18
N THR A 25 -31.42 7.67 -20.73
CA THR A 25 -32.38 8.49 -19.97
C THR A 25 -33.64 7.70 -19.59
N TRP A 26 -33.48 6.49 -19.06
CA TRP A 26 -34.61 5.68 -18.59
C TRP A 26 -34.91 5.99 -17.12
N PRO A 27 -36.18 6.22 -16.72
CA PRO A 27 -36.53 6.35 -15.32
C PRO A 27 -36.40 4.97 -14.65
N ILE A 28 -35.23 4.70 -14.09
CA ILE A 28 -34.87 3.42 -13.44
C ILE A 28 -35.84 3.09 -12.28
N GLU A 29 -36.48 4.11 -11.71
CA GLU A 29 -37.43 3.99 -10.60
C GLU A 29 -38.68 3.16 -10.94
N ASP A 30 -39.03 3.01 -12.22
CA ASP A 30 -40.18 2.18 -12.65
C ASP A 30 -39.81 0.79 -13.14
N SER A 31 -38.51 0.44 -13.18
CA SER A 31 -38.06 -0.88 -13.60
C SER A 31 -38.47 -1.95 -12.60
N ILE A 32 -39.27 -2.92 -13.06
CA ILE A 32 -39.66 -4.11 -12.29
C ILE A 32 -38.43 -4.86 -11.76
N ILE A 33 -37.33 -4.85 -12.53
CA ILE A 33 -36.07 -5.49 -12.14
C ILE A 33 -35.42 -4.70 -10.99
N TYR A 34 -35.39 -3.37 -11.08
CA TYR A 34 -34.82 -2.52 -10.04
C TYR A 34 -35.58 -2.65 -8.71
N LYS A 35 -36.92 -2.68 -8.77
CA LYS A 35 -37.77 -2.93 -7.58
C LYS A 35 -37.51 -4.31 -6.97
N LYS A 36 -37.34 -5.35 -7.78
CA LYS A 36 -36.98 -6.70 -7.29
C LYS A 36 -35.60 -6.75 -6.65
N VAL A 37 -34.62 -6.04 -7.21
CA VAL A 37 -33.26 -5.95 -6.64
C VAL A 37 -33.28 -5.22 -5.29
N LEU A 38 -34.04 -4.13 -5.16
CA LEU A 38 -34.22 -3.44 -3.88
C LEU A 38 -34.84 -4.34 -2.81
N VAL A 39 -35.88 -5.10 -3.15
CA VAL A 39 -36.50 -6.05 -2.21
C VAL A 39 -35.51 -7.14 -1.78
N MET A 40 -34.66 -7.66 -2.68
CA MET A 40 -33.62 -8.62 -2.31
C MET A 40 -32.56 -8.02 -1.38
N ILE A 41 -32.18 -6.75 -1.59
CA ILE A 41 -31.24 -6.04 -0.73
C ILE A 41 -31.82 -5.83 0.68
N GLU A 42 -33.10 -5.46 0.78
CA GLU A 42 -33.79 -5.32 2.07
C GLU A 42 -33.89 -6.67 2.82
N GLN A 43 -34.20 -7.75 2.11
CA GLN A 43 -34.22 -9.11 2.68
C GLN A 43 -32.84 -9.54 3.18
N ALA A 44 -31.78 -9.27 2.42
CA ALA A 44 -30.40 -9.57 2.83
C ALA A 44 -30.01 -8.78 4.09
N ASN A 45 -30.39 -7.50 4.17
CA ASN A 45 -30.13 -6.66 5.35
C ASN A 45 -30.92 -7.11 6.59
N ALA A 46 -32.15 -7.60 6.42
CA ALA A 46 -32.92 -8.17 7.51
C ALA A 46 -32.25 -9.43 8.09
N ILE A 47 -31.75 -10.32 7.24
CA ILE A 47 -31.00 -11.53 7.64
C ILE A 47 -29.71 -11.17 8.39
N ILE A 48 -28.99 -10.15 7.91
CA ILE A 48 -27.77 -9.66 8.58
C ILE A 48 -28.10 -9.12 9.98
N LYS A 49 -29.20 -8.35 10.11
CA LYS A 49 -29.64 -7.78 11.38
C LYS A 49 -30.11 -8.85 12.36
N GLU A 50 -30.73 -9.93 11.87
CA GLU A 50 -31.14 -11.07 12.69
C GLU A 50 -29.93 -11.88 13.18
N LYS A 51 -28.93 -12.12 12.31
CA LYS A 51 -27.65 -12.74 12.71
C LYS A 51 -26.90 -11.93 13.76
N GLN A 52 -26.90 -10.60 13.68
CA GLN A 52 -26.30 -9.74 14.70
C GLN A 52 -27.04 -9.77 16.04
N LYS A 53 -28.33 -10.13 16.06
CA LYS A 53 -29.12 -10.26 17.28
C LYS A 53 -28.86 -11.59 18.00
N HIS A 54 -28.63 -12.66 17.24
CA HIS A 54 -28.30 -13.99 17.78
C HIS A 54 -26.86 -14.10 18.30
N LEU A 55 -25.93 -13.23 17.89
CA LEU A 55 -24.55 -13.20 18.43
C LEU A 55 -24.44 -12.58 19.85
N LYS A 56 -25.49 -11.97 20.40
CA LYS A 56 -25.42 -11.25 21.69
C LYS A 56 -25.97 -12.04 22.90
N THR A 57 -26.48 -13.26 22.73
CA THR A 57 -27.15 -14.00 23.82
C THR A 57 -26.39 -15.20 24.37
N ASP A 58 -25.28 -15.61 23.77
CA ASP A 58 -24.61 -16.87 24.15
C ASP A 58 -23.22 -16.61 24.73
N GLU A 59 -23.14 -16.02 25.93
CA GLU A 59 -21.88 -15.94 26.68
C GLU A 59 -22.08 -15.77 28.20
N ILE A 60 -22.36 -16.86 28.95
CA ILE A 60 -21.93 -17.01 30.36
C ILE A 60 -21.72 -18.50 30.68
N THR A 61 -20.46 -18.95 30.74
CA THR A 61 -19.83 -19.63 31.90
C THR A 61 -18.51 -20.31 31.49
N SER A 62 -17.42 -19.90 32.13
CA SER A 62 -16.15 -20.64 32.26
C SER A 62 -16.22 -21.54 33.51
N PRO A 63 -15.44 -22.64 33.69
CA PRO A 63 -13.96 -22.53 33.69
C PRO A 63 -13.08 -23.76 33.32
N LYS A 64 -11.83 -23.42 32.97
CA LYS A 64 -10.52 -24.05 33.34
C LYS A 64 -9.99 -25.37 32.70
N THR A 65 -8.78 -25.20 32.13
CA THR A 65 -7.53 -26.03 32.20
C THR A 65 -7.04 -26.81 30.96
N GLU A 66 -5.77 -26.53 30.62
CA GLU A 66 -4.70 -27.39 30.06
C GLU A 66 -4.54 -27.67 28.54
N LYS A 67 -3.37 -27.23 28.05
CA LYS A 67 -2.50 -27.64 26.92
C LYS A 67 -3.03 -28.64 25.87
N THR A 68 -2.92 -28.27 24.59
CA THR A 68 -2.09 -28.94 23.54
C THR A 68 -2.28 -28.25 22.18
N GLN A 69 -1.20 -28.18 21.40
CA GLN A 69 -1.09 -27.64 20.04
C GLN A 69 -2.13 -28.21 19.05
N LYS A 70 -2.63 -27.35 18.15
CA LYS A 70 -2.69 -27.66 16.70
C LYS A 70 -3.06 -26.42 15.88
N GLU A 71 -2.22 -26.16 14.87
CA GLU A 71 -2.53 -25.32 13.72
C GLU A 71 -3.91 -25.64 13.15
N ILE A 72 -4.72 -24.60 12.93
CA ILE A 72 -5.68 -24.59 11.85
C ILE A 72 -5.54 -23.25 11.13
N LYS A 73 -4.90 -23.31 9.95
CA LYS A 73 -5.01 -22.30 8.90
C LYS A 73 -6.49 -22.04 8.63
N THR A 74 -6.94 -20.83 8.91
CA THR A 74 -8.17 -20.30 8.30
C THR A 74 -7.76 -19.16 7.38
N LYS A 75 -8.11 -19.32 6.11
CA LYS A 75 -8.01 -18.29 5.07
C LYS A 75 -8.76 -17.05 5.55
N SER A 76 -8.09 -15.91 5.57
CA SER A 76 -8.72 -14.62 5.80
C SER A 76 -9.56 -14.24 4.57
N ASP A 77 -10.84 -14.59 4.59
CA ASP A 77 -11.86 -13.57 4.33
C ASP A 77 -11.65 -12.49 5.39
N ASP A 78 -11.47 -11.21 5.04
CA ASP A 78 -11.80 -10.10 5.95
C ASP A 78 -11.53 -8.72 5.33
N ASN A 79 -12.60 -7.95 5.12
CA ASN A 79 -12.58 -6.49 5.08
C ASN A 79 -12.44 -5.91 6.52
N VAL A 80 -11.54 -6.47 7.34
CA VAL A 80 -11.28 -5.97 8.70
C VAL A 80 -10.25 -4.85 8.62
N VAL A 81 -10.68 -3.63 8.91
CA VAL A 81 -9.79 -2.47 9.05
C VAL A 81 -8.95 -2.67 10.31
N HIS A 82 -7.63 -2.78 10.16
CA HIS A 82 -6.73 -2.86 11.31
C HIS A 82 -6.69 -1.50 12.02
N VAL A 83 -6.84 -1.51 13.35
CA VAL A 83 -6.68 -0.30 14.16
C VAL A 83 -5.18 -0.07 14.39
N PRO A 84 -4.58 1.01 13.87
CA PRO A 84 -3.16 1.28 14.06
C PRO A 84 -2.80 1.39 15.55
N LYS A 85 -1.68 0.80 15.94
CA LYS A 85 -1.14 0.99 17.29
C LYS A 85 -0.68 2.45 17.47
N PRO A 86 -0.94 3.06 18.64
CA PRO A 86 -0.38 4.38 18.94
C PRO A 86 1.15 4.32 18.93
N LYS A 87 1.79 5.44 18.60
CA LYS A 87 3.24 5.56 18.69
C LYS A 87 3.68 5.68 20.15
N GLY A 88 4.89 5.21 20.42
CA GLY A 88 5.53 5.29 21.74
C GLY A 88 6.19 6.65 22.01
N ASP A 89 7.20 6.64 22.88
CA ASP A 89 7.96 7.83 23.27
C ASP A 89 8.94 8.31 22.17
N GLU A 90 9.38 9.56 22.25
CA GLU A 90 10.39 10.11 21.34
C GLU A 90 11.68 9.26 21.34
N PRO A 91 12.26 8.99 20.16
CA PRO A 91 13.46 8.19 20.04
C PRO A 91 14.68 8.93 20.61
N VAL A 92 15.41 8.24 21.50
CA VAL A 92 16.71 8.69 22.00
C VAL A 92 17.78 8.12 21.09
N ILE A 93 18.64 9.01 20.58
CA ILE A 93 19.65 8.68 19.57
C ILE A 93 21.03 8.83 20.18
N GLU A 94 21.86 7.81 20.01
CA GLU A 94 23.29 7.85 20.35
C GLU A 94 24.15 7.70 19.09
N ASP A 95 25.27 8.43 19.05
CA ASP A 95 26.25 8.32 17.98
C ASP A 95 27.18 7.13 18.23
N ARG A 96 27.45 6.34 17.19
CA ARG A 96 28.39 5.22 17.25
C ARG A 96 29.76 5.61 16.65
N PRO A 97 30.87 5.01 17.12
CA PRO A 97 32.23 5.37 16.66
C PRO A 97 32.48 5.22 15.15
N ASN A 98 31.67 4.43 14.45
CA ASN A 98 31.77 4.20 13.01
C ASN A 98 30.93 5.17 12.16
N GLY A 99 30.44 6.27 12.74
CA GLY A 99 29.59 7.25 12.06
C GLY A 99 28.13 6.80 11.89
N LYS A 100 27.76 5.61 12.39
CA LYS A 100 26.37 5.18 12.50
C LYS A 100 25.71 5.85 13.70
N LYS A 101 24.38 5.80 13.71
CA LYS A 101 23.57 6.20 14.85
C LYS A 101 22.73 5.03 15.31
N GLU A 102 22.29 5.06 16.54
CA GLU A 102 21.40 4.04 17.07
C GLU A 102 20.28 4.68 17.85
N VAL A 103 19.07 4.14 17.66
CA VAL A 103 17.93 4.45 18.53
C VAL A 103 18.02 3.51 19.72
N VAL A 104 18.47 4.03 20.87
CA VAL A 104 18.70 3.23 22.08
C VAL A 104 17.44 3.06 22.93
N SER A 105 16.48 3.96 22.79
CA SER A 105 15.15 3.87 23.41
C SER A 105 14.12 4.69 22.62
N GLY A 106 12.84 4.48 22.91
CA GLY A 106 11.72 5.17 22.25
C GLY A 106 11.33 4.53 20.91
N ASP A 107 10.36 5.14 20.23
CA ASP A 107 9.75 4.62 19.02
C ASP A 107 10.44 5.16 17.76
N LYS A 108 11.19 4.27 17.07
CA LYS A 108 11.88 4.60 15.81
C LYS A 108 10.91 5.09 14.72
N SER A 109 9.63 4.71 14.74
CA SER A 109 8.66 5.16 13.73
C SER A 109 8.45 6.68 13.72
N ILE A 110 8.64 7.35 14.87
CA ILE A 110 8.59 8.81 14.97
C ILE A 110 9.72 9.45 14.17
N LEU A 111 10.94 8.91 14.32
CA LEU A 111 12.11 9.36 13.56
C LEU A 111 11.90 9.12 12.05
N ILE A 112 11.42 7.93 11.67
CA ILE A 112 11.15 7.61 10.27
C ILE A 112 10.15 8.59 9.66
N ASP A 113 9.06 8.91 10.38
CA ASP A 113 8.07 9.86 9.87
C ASP A 113 8.63 11.27 9.73
N ARG A 114 9.52 11.70 10.63
CA ARG A 114 10.23 12.98 10.52
C ARG A 114 11.14 13.02 9.28
N ILE A 115 11.91 11.96 9.05
CA ILE A 115 12.77 11.82 7.85
C ILE A 115 11.91 11.82 6.59
N LYS A 116 10.81 11.07 6.60
CA LYS A 116 9.87 11.00 5.48
C LYS A 116 9.30 12.37 5.15
N SER A 117 8.73 13.08 6.12
CA SER A 117 8.14 14.40 5.90
C SER A 117 9.17 15.41 5.39
N LYS A 118 10.37 15.43 5.99
CA LYS A 118 11.48 16.30 5.55
C LYS A 118 11.78 16.17 4.05
N HIS A 119 11.72 14.96 3.49
CA HIS A 119 12.10 14.69 2.10
C HIS A 119 10.93 14.59 1.13
N PHE A 120 9.80 14.03 1.54
CA PHE A 120 8.63 13.84 0.67
C PHE A 120 7.64 15.01 0.71
N ASP A 121 7.57 15.84 1.75
CA ASP A 121 6.63 16.97 1.75
C ASP A 121 6.84 17.91 0.54
N PRO A 122 8.09 18.28 0.15
CA PRO A 122 8.32 19.07 -1.06
C PRO A 122 7.94 18.32 -2.36
N VAL A 123 8.11 17.00 -2.38
CA VAL A 123 7.72 16.15 -3.53
C VAL A 123 6.20 16.14 -3.68
N ASP A 124 5.48 15.97 -2.58
CA ASP A 124 4.02 15.95 -2.55
C ASP A 124 3.45 17.31 -2.98
N GLN A 125 4.04 18.42 -2.53
CA GLN A 125 3.70 19.77 -3.00
C GLN A 125 3.84 19.90 -4.51
N LYS A 126 4.92 19.35 -5.08
CA LYS A 126 5.17 19.41 -6.53
C LYS A 126 4.20 18.53 -7.33
N PHE A 127 3.86 17.35 -6.84
CA PHE A 127 2.81 16.52 -7.45
C PHE A 127 1.42 17.16 -7.36
N ASN A 128 1.14 17.87 -6.27
CA ASN A 128 -0.10 18.64 -6.13
C ASN A 128 -0.17 19.77 -7.17
N GLU A 129 0.94 20.50 -7.39
CA GLU A 129 1.05 21.50 -8.47
C GLU A 129 0.77 20.87 -9.84
N ALA A 130 1.42 19.74 -10.15
CA ALA A 130 1.20 19.01 -11.39
C ALA A 130 -0.27 18.56 -11.54
N THR A 131 -0.91 18.13 -10.46
CA THR A 131 -2.32 17.72 -10.45
C THR A 131 -3.24 18.88 -10.77
N GLN A 132 -3.01 20.06 -10.19
CA GLN A 132 -3.77 21.27 -10.49
C GLN A 132 -3.60 21.71 -11.95
N LEU A 133 -2.38 21.62 -12.49
CA LEU A 133 -2.12 21.90 -13.91
C LEU A 133 -2.83 20.91 -14.82
N ARG A 134 -2.85 19.62 -14.46
CA ARG A 134 -3.59 18.58 -15.19
C ARG A 134 -5.08 18.88 -15.24
N GLU A 135 -5.67 19.31 -14.13
CA GLU A 135 -7.09 19.68 -14.08
C GLU A 135 -7.40 20.89 -14.97
N LYS A 136 -6.54 21.92 -14.95
CA LYS A 136 -6.67 23.09 -15.84
C LYS A 136 -6.54 22.68 -17.31
N TYR A 137 -5.57 21.83 -17.63
CA TYR A 137 -5.40 21.26 -18.96
C TYR A 137 -6.65 20.52 -19.45
N ILE A 138 -7.24 19.65 -18.61
CA ILE A 138 -8.46 18.91 -18.96
C ILE A 138 -9.61 19.88 -19.28
N LYS A 139 -9.83 20.90 -18.43
CA LYS A 139 -10.87 21.93 -18.65
C LYS A 139 -10.63 22.70 -19.94
N ALA A 140 -9.39 23.13 -20.20
CA ALA A 140 -9.03 23.85 -21.42
C ALA A 140 -9.20 22.99 -22.68
N LYS A 141 -8.86 21.70 -22.59
CA LYS A 141 -9.06 20.72 -23.67
C LYS A 141 -10.55 20.55 -23.99
N ASP A 142 -11.39 20.38 -22.98
CA ASP A 142 -12.83 20.19 -23.15
C ASP A 142 -13.50 21.46 -23.72
N ALA A 143 -13.03 22.64 -23.32
CA ALA A 143 -13.44 23.94 -23.87
C ALA A 143 -12.84 24.27 -25.24
N LYS A 144 -11.98 23.41 -25.82
CA LYS A 144 -11.21 23.67 -27.04
C LYS A 144 -10.42 24.99 -27.00
N SER A 145 -9.96 25.39 -25.81
CA SER A 145 -9.19 26.61 -25.60
C SER A 145 -7.83 26.55 -26.32
N PRO A 146 -7.34 27.67 -26.89
CA PRO A 146 -5.99 27.75 -27.45
C PRO A 146 -4.89 27.52 -26.40
N GLU A 147 -5.16 27.78 -25.12
CA GLU A 147 -4.20 27.63 -24.01
C GLU A 147 -3.92 26.17 -23.63
N LYS A 148 -4.67 25.21 -24.18
CA LYS A 148 -4.56 23.79 -23.82
C LYS A 148 -3.14 23.23 -24.00
N ASN A 149 -2.42 23.68 -25.03
CA ASN A 149 -1.08 23.18 -25.35
C ASN A 149 -0.08 23.68 -24.32
N GLU A 150 -0.12 24.97 -23.96
CA GLU A 150 0.73 25.55 -22.94
C GLU A 150 0.49 24.90 -21.56
N LEU A 151 -0.77 24.67 -21.19
CA LEU A 151 -1.12 23.97 -19.96
C LEU A 151 -0.63 22.53 -19.93
N PHE A 152 -0.67 21.83 -21.07
CA PHE A 152 -0.13 20.49 -21.19
C PHE A 152 1.39 20.46 -21.03
N GLU A 153 2.11 21.37 -21.69
CA GLU A 153 3.57 21.48 -21.57
C GLU A 153 3.99 21.77 -20.13
N LYS A 154 3.31 22.72 -19.45
CA LYS A 154 3.54 23.02 -18.03
C LYS A 154 3.27 21.83 -17.13
N TYR A 155 2.16 21.13 -17.34
CA TYR A 155 1.82 19.92 -16.60
C TYR A 155 2.89 18.83 -16.75
N GLU A 156 3.30 18.51 -17.98
CA GLU A 156 4.30 17.46 -18.23
C GLU A 156 5.68 17.85 -17.66
N ALA A 157 6.10 19.11 -17.80
CA ALA A 157 7.33 19.60 -17.20
C ALA A 157 7.31 19.49 -15.66
N THR A 158 6.24 19.96 -15.03
CA THR A 158 6.08 19.93 -13.56
C THR A 158 6.01 18.50 -13.04
N ARG A 159 5.30 17.61 -13.74
CA ARG A 159 5.23 16.18 -13.41
C ARG A 159 6.60 15.53 -13.50
N LYS A 160 7.37 15.80 -14.57
CA LYS A 160 8.71 15.26 -14.74
C LYS A 160 9.64 15.72 -13.61
N GLU A 161 9.58 17.00 -13.26
CA GLU A 161 10.32 17.57 -12.13
C GLU A 161 9.95 16.88 -10.80
N ALA A 162 8.65 16.67 -10.54
CA ALA A 162 8.18 15.95 -9.35
C ALA A 162 8.70 14.50 -9.28
N GLU A 163 8.72 13.77 -10.41
CA GLU A 163 9.28 12.42 -10.48
C GLU A 163 10.79 12.40 -10.23
N GLU A 164 11.54 13.38 -10.74
CA GLU A 164 12.98 13.52 -10.45
C GLU A 164 13.24 13.85 -8.98
N MET A 165 12.42 14.72 -8.38
CA MET A 165 12.47 15.01 -6.94
C MET A 165 12.15 13.76 -6.12
N LYS A 166 11.13 12.98 -6.50
CA LYS A 166 10.75 11.72 -5.85
C LYS A 166 11.91 10.72 -5.80
N LYS A 167 12.62 10.57 -6.93
CA LYS A 167 13.81 9.70 -7.02
C LYS A 167 14.92 10.15 -6.06
N LYS A 168 15.22 11.45 -6.03
CA LYS A 168 16.21 12.03 -5.11
C LYS A 168 15.81 11.86 -3.64
N ALA A 169 14.55 12.13 -3.32
CA ALA A 169 14.00 11.95 -1.97
C ALA A 169 14.07 10.50 -1.52
N THR A 170 13.75 9.54 -2.40
CA THR A 170 13.85 8.10 -2.13
C THR A 170 15.28 7.72 -1.70
N ILE A 171 16.28 8.15 -2.46
CA ILE A 171 17.69 7.88 -2.15
C ILE A 171 18.07 8.54 -0.83
N ALA A 172 17.73 9.81 -0.63
CA ALA A 172 18.06 10.55 0.59
C ALA A 172 17.44 9.94 1.85
N ILE A 173 16.18 9.51 1.78
CA ILE A 173 15.50 8.81 2.88
C ILE A 173 16.19 7.48 3.14
N PHE A 174 16.45 6.68 2.09
CA PHE A 174 17.13 5.39 2.23
C PHE A 174 18.49 5.57 2.93
N GLU A 175 19.31 6.50 2.47
CA GLU A 175 20.61 6.79 3.08
C GLU A 175 20.48 7.25 4.54
N GLU A 176 19.60 8.21 4.83
CA GLU A 176 19.42 8.75 6.18
C GLU A 176 18.88 7.71 7.17
N VAL A 177 17.94 6.87 6.74
CA VAL A 177 17.40 5.78 7.58
C VAL A 177 18.45 4.70 7.83
N ASN A 178 19.27 4.36 6.82
CA ASN A 178 20.28 3.31 6.94
C ASN A 178 21.50 3.72 7.78
N ILE A 179 21.63 4.99 8.18
CA ILE A 179 22.56 5.41 9.24
C ILE A 179 22.18 4.74 10.58
N TYR A 180 20.89 4.46 10.79
CA TYR A 180 20.35 3.79 11.97
C TYR A 180 20.27 2.27 11.84
N MET A 181 20.82 1.70 10.76
CA MET A 181 20.93 0.26 10.56
C MET A 181 22.33 -0.20 10.95
N VAL A 182 22.39 -0.98 12.03
CA VAL A 182 23.63 -1.44 12.67
C VAL A 182 24.18 -2.72 12.03
N ASP A 183 23.31 -3.64 11.62
CA ASP A 183 23.70 -4.87 10.93
C ASP A 183 24.18 -4.53 9.51
N GLU A 184 25.44 -4.87 9.21
CA GLU A 184 26.09 -4.56 7.92
C GLU A 184 25.44 -5.28 6.73
N ASP A 185 24.89 -6.47 6.96
CA ASP A 185 24.21 -7.23 5.93
C ASP A 185 22.74 -6.80 5.78
N ALA A 186 22.26 -5.90 6.66
CA ALA A 186 20.90 -5.38 6.63
C ALA A 186 20.77 -4.04 5.90
N ILE A 187 19.60 -3.83 5.33
CA ILE A 187 19.13 -2.54 4.82
C ILE A 187 17.73 -2.25 5.37
N ASP A 188 17.43 -0.98 5.58
CA ASP A 188 16.15 -0.51 6.08
C ASP A 188 15.38 0.24 4.99
N LEU A 189 14.15 -0.20 4.69
CA LEU A 189 13.28 0.40 3.67
C LEU A 189 12.12 1.21 4.27
N HIS A 190 12.09 1.38 5.59
CA HIS A 190 11.02 2.15 6.22
C HIS A 190 10.97 3.59 5.70
N GLY A 191 9.75 4.10 5.54
CA GLY A 191 9.49 5.46 5.04
C GLY A 191 9.50 5.59 3.51
N LEU A 192 9.96 4.59 2.77
CA LEU A 192 9.95 4.62 1.30
C LEU A 192 8.56 4.30 0.72
N GLN A 193 8.31 4.79 -0.50
CA GLN A 193 7.23 4.31 -1.34
C GLN A 193 7.63 2.97 -2.00
N ILE A 194 6.64 2.15 -2.39
CA ILE A 194 6.88 0.76 -2.83
C ILE A 194 7.81 0.69 -4.05
N ASP A 195 7.59 1.55 -5.04
CA ASP A 195 8.43 1.65 -6.25
C ASP A 195 9.88 1.98 -5.90
N GLY A 196 10.08 3.04 -5.10
CA GLY A 196 11.40 3.45 -4.63
C GLY A 196 12.09 2.38 -3.77
N ALA A 197 11.34 1.68 -2.92
CA ALA A 197 11.85 0.59 -2.09
C ALA A 197 12.38 -0.57 -2.95
N LEU A 198 11.65 -0.96 -4.00
CA LEU A 198 12.10 -2.02 -4.93
C LEU A 198 13.34 -1.61 -5.73
N ASP A 199 13.43 -0.35 -6.15
CA ASP A 199 14.62 0.16 -6.84
C ASP A 199 15.86 0.11 -5.92
N MET A 200 15.71 0.46 -4.64
CA MET A 200 16.79 0.32 -3.66
C MET A 200 17.16 -1.14 -3.42
N VAL A 201 16.21 -2.07 -3.33
CA VAL A 201 16.51 -3.51 -3.19
C VAL A 201 17.34 -4.02 -4.37
N LYS A 202 16.96 -3.69 -5.61
CA LYS A 202 17.69 -4.09 -6.82
C LYS A 202 19.12 -3.55 -6.82
N ASP A 203 19.29 -2.26 -6.52
CA ASP A 203 20.59 -1.62 -6.43
C ASP A 203 21.48 -2.28 -5.35
N GLN A 204 20.92 -2.55 -4.16
CA GLN A 204 21.65 -3.15 -3.06
C GLN A 204 22.02 -4.62 -3.29
N ILE A 205 21.17 -5.39 -3.98
CA ILE A 205 21.50 -6.75 -4.44
C ILE A 205 22.73 -6.69 -5.37
N ASN A 206 22.71 -5.81 -6.37
CA ASN A 206 23.81 -5.68 -7.33
C ASN A 206 25.12 -5.25 -6.66
N LYS A 207 25.06 -4.23 -5.78
CA LYS A 207 26.22 -3.75 -5.03
C LYS A 207 26.81 -4.83 -4.14
N ARG A 208 25.97 -5.59 -3.42
CA ARG A 208 26.43 -6.66 -2.52
C ARG A 208 27.00 -7.85 -3.27
N LYS A 209 26.40 -8.26 -4.40
CA LYS A 209 26.97 -9.28 -5.29
C LYS A 209 28.35 -8.87 -5.79
N ALA A 210 28.50 -7.62 -6.25
CA ALA A 210 29.79 -7.10 -6.69
C ALA A 210 30.84 -7.06 -5.57
N ALA A 211 30.41 -6.86 -4.32
CA ALA A 211 31.24 -6.90 -3.13
C ALA A 211 31.49 -8.34 -2.58
N GLY A 212 30.99 -9.39 -3.24
CA GLY A 212 31.17 -10.78 -2.81
C GLY A 212 30.38 -11.18 -1.56
N LYS A 213 29.34 -10.42 -1.20
CA LYS A 213 28.45 -10.75 -0.09
C LYS A 213 27.44 -11.83 -0.52
N SER A 214 27.08 -12.71 0.40
CA SER A 214 26.18 -13.86 0.16
C SER A 214 24.72 -13.62 0.56
N ILE A 215 24.42 -12.50 1.22
CA ILE A 215 23.10 -12.21 1.75
C ILE A 215 22.81 -10.71 1.78
N VAL A 216 21.54 -10.35 1.68
CA VAL A 216 21.00 -9.04 2.08
C VAL A 216 19.75 -9.24 2.92
N LYS A 217 19.71 -8.65 4.12
CA LYS A 217 18.55 -8.67 5.01
C LYS A 217 17.77 -7.38 4.82
N VAL A 218 16.53 -7.47 4.35
CA VAL A 218 15.72 -6.31 4.00
C VAL A 218 14.67 -6.06 5.07
N GLN A 219 14.82 -4.99 5.85
CA GLN A 219 13.84 -4.59 6.86
C GLN A 219 12.69 -3.82 6.17
N CYS A 220 11.55 -4.49 6.02
CA CYS A 220 10.37 -3.96 5.33
C CYS A 220 9.32 -3.38 6.29
N GLY A 221 9.47 -3.63 7.59
CA GLY A 221 8.53 -3.24 8.63
C GLY A 221 7.41 -4.24 8.89
N MET A 222 6.78 -4.11 10.05
CA MET A 222 5.73 -5.02 10.53
C MET A 222 4.31 -4.57 10.18
N GLY A 223 4.11 -3.30 9.85
CA GLY A 223 2.78 -2.75 9.53
C GLY A 223 1.92 -2.32 10.72
N HIS A 224 2.48 -2.27 11.93
CA HIS A 224 1.74 -1.94 13.17
C HIS A 224 1.05 -0.56 13.20
N HIS A 225 1.57 0.42 12.46
CA HIS A 225 1.08 1.80 12.49
C HIS A 225 0.26 2.19 11.25
N ASN A 226 -0.12 1.21 10.43
CA ASN A 226 -0.97 1.44 9.27
C ASN A 226 -2.33 0.74 9.43
N THR A 227 -3.30 1.09 8.58
CA THR A 227 -4.67 0.55 8.66
C THR A 227 -4.84 -0.83 8.03
N VAL A 228 -3.80 -1.36 7.37
CA VAL A 228 -3.85 -2.67 6.72
C VAL A 228 -3.29 -3.78 7.62
N GLY A 229 -2.52 -3.45 8.65
CA GLY A 229 -1.98 -4.40 9.64
C GLY A 229 -0.78 -5.23 9.15
N PHE A 230 -0.26 -4.96 7.95
CA PHE A 230 0.91 -5.61 7.38
C PHE A 230 1.75 -4.61 6.56
N SER A 231 2.99 -4.97 6.22
CA SER A 231 3.85 -4.14 5.37
C SER A 231 3.63 -4.42 3.89
N LYS A 232 3.12 -3.42 3.16
CA LYS A 232 3.01 -3.46 1.69
C LYS A 232 4.37 -3.54 0.99
N ILE A 233 5.41 -2.97 1.60
CA ILE A 233 6.79 -3.10 1.09
C ILE A 233 7.23 -4.55 1.19
N LYS A 234 6.93 -5.22 2.31
CA LYS A 234 7.27 -6.64 2.48
C LYS A 234 6.64 -7.50 1.38
N GLU A 235 5.35 -7.31 1.11
CA GLU A 235 4.66 -8.02 0.03
C GLU A 235 5.29 -7.76 -1.33
N ALA A 236 5.62 -6.49 -1.62
CA ALA A 236 6.25 -6.12 -2.88
C ALA A 236 7.64 -6.76 -3.04
N VAL A 237 8.46 -6.77 -1.98
CA VAL A 237 9.79 -7.40 -1.97
C VAL A 237 9.69 -8.91 -2.14
N VAL A 238 8.78 -9.57 -1.42
CA VAL A 238 8.52 -11.01 -1.57
C VAL A 238 8.10 -11.35 -2.99
N LYS A 239 7.17 -10.57 -3.56
CA LYS A 239 6.74 -10.75 -4.94
C LYS A 239 7.90 -10.57 -5.92
N TYR A 240 8.72 -9.54 -5.73
CA TYR A 240 9.91 -9.31 -6.56
C TYR A 240 10.87 -10.51 -6.49
N CYS A 241 11.16 -11.06 -5.30
CA CYS A 241 12.01 -12.23 -5.16
C CYS A 241 11.43 -13.47 -5.86
N GLN A 242 10.11 -13.68 -5.80
CA GLN A 242 9.43 -14.78 -6.49
C GLN A 242 9.54 -14.63 -8.02
N ASP A 243 9.27 -13.43 -8.53
CA ASP A 243 9.30 -13.14 -9.96
C ASP A 243 10.71 -13.31 -10.55
N GLU A 244 11.74 -12.88 -9.82
CA GLU A 244 13.15 -13.00 -10.20
C GLU A 244 13.79 -14.34 -9.80
N LYS A 245 13.01 -15.26 -9.22
CA LYS A 245 13.48 -16.59 -8.75
C LYS A 245 14.68 -16.50 -7.79
N LEU A 246 14.71 -15.47 -6.95
CA LEU A 246 15.71 -15.32 -5.90
C LEU A 246 15.39 -16.25 -4.72
N SER A 247 16.42 -16.81 -4.11
CA SER A 247 16.27 -17.56 -2.85
C SER A 247 16.08 -16.58 -1.69
N PHE A 248 15.00 -16.73 -0.93
CA PHE A 248 14.72 -15.85 0.22
C PHE A 248 14.02 -16.57 1.37
N THR A 249 14.11 -15.99 2.56
CA THR A 249 13.32 -16.36 3.74
C THR A 249 12.65 -15.12 4.34
N GLU A 250 11.54 -15.31 5.04
CA GLU A 250 10.82 -14.22 5.70
C GLU A 250 10.95 -14.36 7.22
N ASP A 251 11.37 -13.29 7.88
CA ASP A 251 11.18 -13.11 9.32
C ASP A 251 9.86 -12.36 9.53
N LYS A 252 8.87 -13.05 10.07
CA LYS A 252 7.54 -12.46 10.32
C LYS A 252 7.51 -11.64 11.60
N ASP A 253 8.37 -11.96 12.56
CA ASP A 253 8.37 -11.36 13.88
C ASP A 253 9.05 -9.99 13.87
N HIS A 254 10.06 -9.81 13.00
CA HIS A 254 10.82 -8.58 12.89
C HIS A 254 10.61 -7.82 11.57
N GLY A 255 9.81 -8.39 10.65
CA GLY A 255 9.50 -7.75 9.37
C GLY A 255 10.66 -7.74 8.38
N PHE A 256 11.56 -8.72 8.44
CA PHE A 256 12.65 -8.88 7.49
C PHE A 256 12.28 -9.83 6.33
N VAL A 257 12.91 -9.59 5.18
CA VAL A 257 13.05 -10.54 4.08
C VAL A 257 14.55 -10.74 3.82
N ASN A 258 15.05 -11.95 4.03
CA ASN A 258 16.46 -12.28 3.87
C ASN A 258 16.66 -12.91 2.49
N ILE A 259 17.45 -12.27 1.63
CA ILE A 259 17.67 -12.68 0.24
C ILE A 259 19.09 -13.23 0.13
N SER A 260 19.24 -14.47 -0.36
CA SER A 260 20.54 -15.06 -0.69
C SER A 260 21.01 -14.55 -2.06
N LEU A 261 22.30 -14.23 -2.17
CA LEU A 261 22.90 -13.57 -3.34
C LEU A 261 23.74 -14.51 -4.21
#